data_AF-A0A8H5GAN6-F1
#
_entry.id   AF-A0A8H5GAN6-F1
#
_cell.length_a   1.000
_cell.length_b   1.000
_cell.length_c   1.000
_cell.angle_alpha   90.00
_cell.angle_beta   90.00
_cell.angle_gamma   90.00
#
_symmetry.space_group_name_H-M   'P 1'
#
loop_
_entity.id
_entity.type
_entity.pdbx_description
1 polymer ?
#
loop_
_entity_poly.entity_id
_entity_poly.type
_entity_poly.pdbx_seq_one_letter_code
_entity_poly.pdbx_strand_id
1 'polypeptide(L)'
;MSMEAVSSARADAVGKPKAVGASGALLRNMVKANLDVDDNEKAEEDRVGYALTDRELISDMFMFFTAGYETTANTMSSVCAVLALYPDIQQKVFEETKSLWPNGTPTGIDEVDYKQTFSSLVLHLNLLFSSVQGIAEVVAHNLATGTRCDQRHRAQILSPECK
;
A
#
# COMPACT_ATOMS: atom_id res chain seq x y z
N MET A 1 -17.15 12.20 6.46
CA MET A 1 -17.15 11.14 7.49
C MET A 1 -17.73 11.75 8.76
N SER A 2 -18.89 11.28 9.22
CA SER A 2 -19.68 11.92 10.30
C SER A 2 -19.37 11.31 11.67
N MET A 3 -19.57 12.08 12.75
CA MET A 3 -19.45 11.59 14.13
C MET A 3 -20.34 10.37 14.42
N GLU A 4 -21.46 10.24 13.71
CA GLU A 4 -22.35 9.08 13.82
C GLU A 4 -21.68 7.75 13.42
N ALA A 5 -20.71 7.77 12.49
CA ALA A 5 -19.99 6.58 12.09
C ALA A 5 -19.09 6.04 13.21
N VAL A 6 -18.49 6.93 14.01
CA VAL A 6 -17.65 6.55 15.16
C VAL A 6 -18.52 6.06 16.30
N SER A 7 -19.63 6.74 16.58
CA SER A 7 -20.59 6.31 17.60
C SER A 7 -21.16 4.92 17.28
N SER A 8 -21.53 4.67 16.02
CA SER A 8 -21.95 3.34 15.55
C SER A 8 -20.82 2.31 15.68
N ALA A 9 -19.59 2.66 15.29
CA ALA A 9 -18.45 1.74 15.40
C ALA A 9 -18.09 1.40 16.85
N ARG A 10 -18.25 2.34 17.80
CA ARG A 10 -18.10 2.07 19.24
C ARG A 10 -19.18 1.13 19.75
N ALA A 11 -20.44 1.35 19.36
CA ALA A 11 -21.55 0.46 19.72
C ALA A 11 -21.34 -0.98 19.16
N ASP A 12 -20.83 -1.09 17.93
CA ASP A 12 -20.49 -2.37 17.30
C ASP A 12 -19.23 -3.03 17.87
N ALA A 13 -18.30 -2.26 18.45
CA ALA A 13 -17.11 -2.79 19.12
C ALA A 13 -17.44 -3.41 20.48
N VAL A 14 -18.45 -2.89 21.18
CA VAL A 14 -18.98 -3.43 22.45
C VAL A 14 -19.96 -4.59 22.22
N GLY A 15 -20.63 -4.65 21.06
CA GLY A 15 -21.55 -5.70 20.67
C GLY A 15 -20.92 -6.91 19.95
N LYS A 16 -21.70 -8.00 19.76
CA LYS A 16 -21.27 -9.16 18.94
C LYS A 16 -20.90 -8.70 17.52
N PRO A 17 -19.80 -9.24 16.93
CA PRO A 17 -19.28 -8.76 15.66
C PRO A 17 -20.29 -8.93 14.52
N LYS A 18 -20.70 -7.81 13.91
CA LYS A 18 -21.40 -7.81 12.62
C LYS A 18 -20.38 -7.82 11.48
N ALA A 19 -20.68 -8.56 10.41
CA ALA A 19 -19.89 -8.54 9.19
C ALA A 19 -20.05 -7.17 8.51
N VAL A 20 -19.08 -6.29 8.70
CA VAL A 20 -18.97 -5.00 8.00
C VAL A 20 -18.04 -5.18 6.81
N GLY A 21 -18.42 -4.64 5.65
CA GLY A 21 -17.57 -4.66 4.45
C GLY A 21 -16.22 -3.96 4.66
N ALA A 22 -15.24 -4.25 3.79
CA ALA A 22 -13.85 -3.84 3.94
C ALA A 22 -13.63 -2.35 4.29
N SER A 23 -14.45 -1.42 3.77
CA SER A 23 -14.34 0.02 4.04
C SER A 23 -14.56 0.44 5.51
N GLY A 24 -15.26 -0.36 6.32
CA GLY A 24 -15.49 -0.05 7.74
C GLY A 24 -14.53 -0.75 8.70
N ALA A 25 -13.72 -1.70 8.21
CA ALA A 25 -12.89 -2.55 9.06
C ALA A 25 -11.79 -1.75 9.77
N LEU A 26 -11.17 -0.78 9.08
CA LEU A 26 -10.10 0.05 9.67
C LEU A 26 -10.63 0.89 10.82
N LEU A 27 -11.70 1.67 10.60
CA LEU A 27 -12.29 2.51 11.65
C LEU A 27 -12.72 1.67 12.86
N ARG A 28 -13.37 0.54 12.61
CA ARG A 28 -13.76 -0.39 13.66
C ARG A 28 -12.55 -0.89 14.46
N ASN A 29 -11.47 -1.26 13.79
CA ASN A 29 -10.27 -1.77 14.45
C ASN A 29 -9.56 -0.67 15.26
N MET A 30 -9.53 0.57 14.75
CA MET A 30 -9.00 1.71 15.51
C MET A 30 -9.87 2.02 16.73
N VAL A 31 -11.20 2.01 16.57
CA VAL A 31 -12.14 2.20 17.68
C VAL A 31 -11.97 1.10 18.72
N LYS A 32 -11.86 -0.16 18.31
CA LYS A 32 -11.62 -1.28 19.23
C LYS A 32 -10.29 -1.11 19.98
N ALA A 33 -9.20 -0.83 19.27
CA ALA A 33 -7.90 -0.61 19.89
C ALA A 33 -7.92 0.57 20.87
N ASN A 34 -8.71 1.60 20.58
CA ASN A 34 -8.88 2.76 21.46
C ASN A 34 -9.70 2.45 22.73
N LEU A 35 -10.59 1.45 22.69
CA LEU A 35 -11.36 0.97 23.84
C LEU A 35 -10.57 -0.02 24.70
N ASP A 36 -9.74 -0.87 24.08
CA ASP A 36 -8.89 -1.85 24.79
C ASP A 36 -7.82 -1.19 25.70
N VAL A 37 -7.59 0.13 25.56
CA VAL A 37 -6.71 0.92 26.44
C VAL A 37 -7.32 1.12 27.85
N ASP A 38 -8.65 1.06 27.99
CA ASP A 38 -9.35 1.32 29.26
C ASP A 38 -9.33 0.13 30.25
N ASP A 39 -9.05 -1.10 29.78
CA ASP A 39 -9.14 -2.34 30.58
C ASP A 39 -7.88 -2.69 31.41
N ASN A 40 -6.79 -1.94 31.29
CA ASN A 40 -5.63 -2.14 32.16
C ASN A 40 -5.90 -1.54 33.55
N GLU A 41 -6.05 -2.39 34.57
CA GLU A 41 -6.19 -2.09 36.01
C GLU A 41 -4.98 -1.36 36.63
N LYS A 42 -4.55 -0.22 36.09
CA LYS A 42 -3.61 0.69 36.75
C LYS A 42 -4.26 2.06 36.97
N ALA A 43 -4.40 2.40 38.25
CA ALA A 43 -4.75 3.67 38.90
C ALA A 43 -5.47 4.76 38.07
N GLU A 44 -6.64 5.18 38.55
CA GLU A 44 -7.57 6.16 37.98
C GLU A 44 -7.03 7.59 37.72
N GLU A 45 -5.84 7.97 38.20
CA GLU A 45 -5.43 9.39 38.21
C GLU A 45 -4.69 9.89 36.95
N ASP A 46 -4.28 9.00 36.02
CA ASP A 46 -3.47 9.37 34.84
C ASP A 46 -4.16 9.05 33.48
N ARG A 47 -5.46 8.67 33.51
CA ARG A 47 -6.17 8.08 32.37
C ARG A 47 -6.78 9.07 31.37
N VAL A 48 -6.81 10.36 31.69
CA VAL A 48 -7.43 11.39 30.82
C VAL A 48 -6.56 11.72 29.58
N GLY A 49 -5.38 11.11 29.44
CA GLY A 49 -4.44 11.40 28.35
C GLY A 49 -4.20 10.31 27.30
N TYR A 50 -4.76 9.10 27.43
CA TYR A 50 -4.38 7.95 26.59
C TYR A 50 -5.41 7.50 25.55
N ALA A 51 -6.70 7.79 25.74
CA ALA A 51 -7.75 7.42 24.79
C ALA A 51 -8.03 8.57 23.80
N LEU A 52 -8.05 8.26 22.50
CA LEU A 52 -8.36 9.22 21.45
C LEU A 52 -9.84 9.60 21.48
N THR A 53 -10.10 10.89 21.28
CA THR A 53 -11.44 11.41 21.05
C THR A 53 -11.96 10.98 19.67
N ASP A 54 -13.28 11.04 19.47
CA ASP A 54 -13.89 10.70 18.17
C ASP A 54 -13.38 11.60 17.03
N ARG A 55 -13.02 12.85 17.34
CA ARG A 55 -12.42 13.78 16.37
C ARG A 55 -11.02 13.34 15.97
N GLU A 56 -10.20 12.93 16.93
CA GLU A 56 -8.85 12.43 16.68
C GLU A 56 -8.90 11.13 15.88
N LEU A 57 -9.78 10.18 16.23
CA LEU A 57 -9.97 8.95 15.46
C LEU A 57 -10.38 9.20 14.00
N ILE A 58 -11.30 10.13 13.76
CA ILE A 58 -11.69 10.52 12.39
C ILE A 58 -10.52 11.18 11.66
N SER A 59 -9.78 12.05 12.35
CA SER A 59 -8.62 12.75 11.79
C SER A 59 -7.52 11.77 11.37
N ASP A 60 -7.19 10.81 12.22
CA ASP A 60 -6.16 9.79 11.94
C ASP A 60 -6.59 8.87 10.79
N MET A 61 -7.85 8.45 10.77
CA MET A 61 -8.40 7.68 9.66
C MET A 61 -8.33 8.46 8.35
N PHE A 62 -8.68 9.75 8.37
CA PHE A 62 -8.58 10.61 7.20
C PHE A 62 -7.13 10.73 6.73
N MET A 63 -6.18 10.94 7.63
CA MET A 63 -4.76 10.99 7.31
C MET A 63 -4.27 9.70 6.65
N PHE A 64 -4.64 8.52 7.17
CA PHE A 64 -4.28 7.24 6.55
C PHE A 64 -4.88 7.09 5.15
N PHE A 65 -6.12 7.50 4.96
CA PHE A 65 -6.76 7.47 3.65
C PHE A 65 -6.06 8.39 2.65
N THR A 66 -5.80 9.65 3.00
CA THR A 66 -5.16 10.61 2.09
C THR A 66 -3.72 10.20 1.76
N ALA A 67 -2.96 9.75 2.76
CA ALA A 67 -1.58 9.30 2.57
C ALA A 67 -1.50 8.08 1.63
N GLY A 68 -2.43 7.12 1.77
CA GLY A 68 -2.51 5.96 0.87
C GLY A 68 -3.07 6.30 -0.52
N TYR A 69 -4.00 7.25 -0.61
CA TYR A 69 -4.66 7.61 -1.86
C TYR A 69 -3.74 8.35 -2.83
N GLU A 70 -3.12 9.46 -2.40
CA GLU A 70 -2.30 10.29 -3.29
C GLU A 70 -1.09 9.52 -3.83
N THR A 71 -0.40 8.78 -2.94
CA THR A 71 0.78 7.99 -3.31
C THR A 71 0.42 6.89 -4.30
N THR A 72 -0.59 6.08 -4.00
CA THR A 72 -1.00 4.96 -4.86
C THR A 72 -1.54 5.44 -6.20
N ALA A 73 -2.37 6.49 -6.22
CA ALA A 73 -2.91 7.05 -7.45
C ALA A 73 -1.82 7.60 -8.37
N ASN A 74 -0.83 8.31 -7.81
CA ASN A 74 0.29 8.83 -8.57
C ASN A 74 1.18 7.70 -9.12
N THR A 75 1.46 6.67 -8.29
CA THR A 75 2.19 5.47 -8.70
C THR A 75 1.51 4.76 -9.86
N MET A 76 0.21 4.48 -9.74
CA MET A 76 -0.54 3.81 -10.81
C MET A 76 -0.59 4.64 -12.09
N SER A 77 -0.76 5.96 -11.99
CA SER A 77 -0.75 6.85 -13.16
C SER A 77 0.59 6.82 -13.88
N SER A 78 1.69 6.84 -13.13
CA SER A 78 3.05 6.76 -13.67
C SER A 78 3.32 5.40 -14.33
N VAL A 79 2.93 4.31 -13.68
CA VAL A 79 3.01 2.94 -14.21
C VAL A 79 2.26 2.84 -15.53
N CYS A 80 1.01 3.30 -15.59
CA CYS A 80 0.21 3.30 -16.81
C CYS A 80 0.86 4.12 -17.92
N ALA A 81 1.44 5.29 -17.61
CA ALA A 81 2.14 6.11 -18.59
C ALA A 81 3.37 5.38 -19.17
N VAL A 82 4.19 4.74 -18.33
CA VAL A 82 5.35 3.94 -18.78
C VAL A 82 4.89 2.79 -19.67
N LEU A 83 3.86 2.03 -19.25
CA LEU A 83 3.37 0.90 -20.06
C LEU A 83 2.80 1.35 -21.41
N ALA A 84 2.17 2.52 -21.47
CA ALA A 84 1.65 3.08 -22.73
C ALA A 84 2.76 3.57 -23.68
N LEU A 85 3.86 4.08 -23.14
CA LEU A 85 4.99 4.60 -23.92
C LEU A 85 5.97 3.50 -24.36
N TYR A 86 6.05 2.39 -23.62
CA TYR A 86 7.01 1.30 -23.85
C TYR A 86 6.31 -0.06 -24.02
N PRO A 87 5.79 -0.37 -25.22
CA PRO A 87 5.09 -1.63 -25.49
C PRO A 87 5.91 -2.90 -25.26
N ASP A 88 7.24 -2.81 -25.41
CA ASP A 88 8.18 -3.91 -25.13
C ASP A 88 8.22 -4.25 -23.62
N ILE A 89 8.21 -3.23 -22.76
CA ILE A 89 8.11 -3.41 -21.31
C ILE A 89 6.72 -3.98 -20.95
N GLN A 90 5.66 -3.45 -21.56
CA GLN A 90 4.31 -3.95 -21.35
C GLN A 90 4.19 -5.45 -21.69
N GLN A 91 4.81 -5.89 -22.80
CA GLN A 91 4.81 -7.30 -23.19
C GLN A 91 5.57 -8.18 -22.18
N LYS A 92 6.75 -7.76 -21.70
CA LYS A 92 7.51 -8.49 -20.67
C LYS A 92 6.73 -8.65 -19.37
N VAL A 93 6.08 -7.58 -18.92
CA VAL A 93 5.23 -7.58 -17.72
C VAL A 93 4.04 -8.53 -17.91
N PHE A 94 3.39 -8.50 -19.07
CA PHE A 94 2.28 -9.41 -19.38
C PHE A 94 2.71 -10.89 -19.40
N GLU A 95 3.87 -11.20 -19.97
CA GLU A 95 4.44 -12.55 -19.96
C GLU A 95 4.75 -13.04 -18.54
N GLU A 96 5.29 -12.16 -17.69
CA GLU A 96 5.52 -12.45 -16.26
C GLU A 96 4.19 -12.80 -15.56
N THR A 97 3.13 -12.01 -15.76
CA THR A 97 1.79 -12.30 -15.21
C THR A 97 1.24 -13.63 -15.72
N LYS A 98 1.33 -13.90 -17.02
CA LYS A 98 0.83 -15.14 -17.64
C LYS A 98 1.60 -16.37 -17.17
N SER A 99 2.89 -16.23 -16.86
CA SER A 99 3.70 -17.31 -16.31
C SER A 99 3.23 -17.74 -14.92
N LEU A 100 2.76 -16.78 -14.12
CA LEU A 100 2.19 -17.03 -12.79
C LEU A 100 0.77 -17.59 -12.86
N TRP A 101 -0.04 -17.04 -13.75
CA TRP A 101 -1.45 -17.39 -13.88
C TRP A 101 -1.84 -17.72 -15.32
N PRO A 102 -1.42 -18.88 -15.83
CA PRO A 102 -1.67 -19.27 -17.22
C PRO A 102 -3.15 -19.46 -17.54
N ASN A 103 -3.97 -19.78 -16.53
CA ASN A 103 -5.41 -20.02 -16.66
C ASN A 103 -6.27 -18.79 -16.29
N GLY A 104 -5.65 -17.63 -16.11
CA GLY A 104 -6.32 -16.38 -15.72
C GLY A 104 -6.00 -15.95 -14.29
N THR A 105 -6.08 -14.65 -14.04
CA THR A 105 -5.75 -14.03 -12.75
C THR A 105 -6.74 -14.46 -11.67
N PRO A 106 -6.26 -14.79 -10.46
CA PRO A 106 -7.11 -15.10 -9.32
C PRO A 106 -8.05 -13.94 -9.00
N THR A 107 -9.27 -14.27 -8.57
CA THR A 107 -10.27 -13.27 -8.21
C THR A 107 -10.46 -13.14 -6.71
N GLY A 108 -10.08 -14.17 -5.95
CA GLY A 108 -10.07 -14.18 -4.49
C GLY A 108 -8.68 -13.94 -3.90
N ILE A 109 -8.63 -13.28 -2.73
CA ILE A 109 -7.40 -13.10 -1.97
C ILE A 109 -6.86 -14.46 -1.47
N ASP A 110 -7.76 -15.39 -1.16
CA ASP A 110 -7.42 -16.74 -0.68
C ASP A 110 -6.83 -17.65 -1.78
N GLU A 111 -7.01 -17.28 -3.05
CA GLU A 111 -6.48 -18.02 -4.20
C GLU A 111 -5.02 -17.65 -4.52
N VAL A 112 -4.48 -16.62 -3.87
CA VAL A 112 -3.16 -16.07 -4.14
C VAL A 112 -2.21 -16.40 -2.97
N ASP A 113 -1.19 -17.22 -3.23
CA ASP A 113 -0.03 -17.26 -2.32
C ASP A 113 0.78 -15.97 -2.47
N TYR A 114 0.56 -15.04 -1.55
CA TYR A 114 1.22 -13.74 -1.54
C TYR A 114 2.75 -13.87 -1.58
N LYS A 115 3.33 -14.80 -0.83
CA LYS A 115 4.79 -14.90 -0.67
C LYS A 115 5.44 -15.34 -1.98
N GLN A 116 4.87 -16.36 -2.61
CA GLN A 116 5.34 -16.87 -3.89
C GLN A 116 5.10 -15.86 -5.01
N THR A 117 3.89 -15.30 -5.07
CA THR A 117 3.48 -14.31 -6.07
C THR A 117 4.37 -13.07 -6.05
N PHE A 118 4.62 -12.51 -4.86
CA PHE A 118 5.43 -11.31 -4.70
C PHE A 118 6.89 -11.52 -5.12
N SER A 119 7.45 -12.71 -4.86
CA SER A 119 8.83 -13.04 -5.22
C SER A 119 9.02 -13.20 -6.74
N SER A 120 7.97 -13.55 -7.46
CA SER A 120 7.99 -13.80 -8.90
C SER A 120 7.59 -12.59 -9.75
N LEU A 121 6.99 -11.55 -9.17
CA LEU A 121 6.56 -10.31 -9.85
C LEU A 121 7.67 -9.24 -9.85
N VAL A 122 8.87 -9.60 -10.30
CA VAL A 122 10.05 -8.73 -10.21
C VAL A 122 9.90 -7.50 -11.10
N LEU A 123 9.39 -7.65 -12.33
CA LEU A 123 9.22 -6.53 -13.26
C LEU A 123 8.12 -5.57 -12.78
N HIS A 124 7.00 -6.11 -12.31
CA HIS A 124 5.94 -5.29 -11.72
C HIS A 124 6.44 -4.49 -10.52
N LEU A 125 7.21 -5.13 -9.64
CA LEU A 125 7.73 -4.48 -8.43
C LEU A 125 8.70 -3.34 -8.76
N ASN A 126 9.59 -3.56 -9.74
CA ASN A 126 10.51 -2.50 -10.22
C ASN A 126 9.75 -1.30 -10.79
N LEU A 127 8.66 -1.54 -11.51
CA LEU A 127 7.83 -0.49 -12.10
C LEU A 127 7.11 0.35 -11.03
N LEU A 128 6.63 -0.30 -9.98
CA LEU A 128 6.00 0.36 -8.83
C LEU A 128 7.02 1.22 -8.07
N PHE A 129 8.22 0.73 -7.78
CA PHE A 129 9.24 1.48 -7.05
C PHE A 129 9.79 2.69 -7.79
N SER A 130 9.82 2.65 -9.14
CA SER A 130 10.28 3.78 -9.97
C SER A 130 9.49 5.08 -9.69
N SER A 131 8.18 4.94 -9.47
CA SER A 131 7.28 6.07 -9.23
C SER A 131 7.47 6.75 -7.87
N VAL A 132 8.10 6.08 -6.90
CA VAL A 132 8.21 6.55 -5.50
C VAL A 132 9.49 7.35 -5.26
N GLN A 133 10.53 7.20 -6.08
CA GLN A 133 11.85 7.76 -5.77
C GLN A 133 12.39 8.83 -6.76
N GLY A 134 11.66 9.20 -7.81
CA GLY A 134 12.19 10.15 -8.80
C GLY A 134 13.41 9.62 -9.58
N ILE A 135 13.56 8.28 -9.64
CA ILE A 135 14.70 7.59 -10.28
C ILE A 135 14.24 6.91 -11.58
N ALA A 136 13.52 7.64 -12.43
CA ALA A 136 13.03 7.11 -13.70
C ALA A 136 14.16 6.57 -14.60
N GLU A 137 15.34 7.20 -14.59
CA GLU A 137 16.48 6.84 -15.46
C GLU A 137 17.16 5.52 -15.09
N VAL A 138 17.41 5.25 -13.80
CA VAL A 138 18.15 4.04 -13.38
C VAL A 138 17.29 2.79 -13.60
N VAL A 139 15.98 2.89 -13.42
CA VAL A 139 15.06 1.77 -13.62
C VAL A 139 14.80 1.53 -15.11
N ALA A 140 14.70 2.58 -15.94
CA ALA A 140 14.63 2.42 -17.40
C ALA A 140 15.85 1.67 -17.94
N HIS A 141 17.04 1.97 -17.43
CA HIS A 141 18.27 1.25 -17.76
C HIS A 141 18.22 -0.22 -17.31
N ASN A 142 17.84 -0.50 -16.06
CA ASN A 142 17.76 -1.88 -15.54
C ASN A 142 16.66 -2.72 -16.22
N LEU A 143 15.55 -2.09 -16.66
CA LEU A 143 14.47 -2.74 -17.41
C LEU A 143 14.88 -3.04 -18.86
N ALA A 144 15.75 -2.21 -19.45
CA ALA A 144 16.32 -2.45 -20.77
C ALA A 144 17.36 -3.57 -20.76
N THR A 145 18.19 -3.66 -19.71
CA THR A 145 19.31 -4.63 -19.63
C THR A 145 18.98 -5.94 -18.89
N GLY A 146 17.86 -6.02 -18.18
CA GLY A 146 17.48 -7.21 -17.41
C GLY A 146 18.40 -7.52 -16.24
N THR A 147 19.22 -6.55 -15.79
CA THR A 147 20.21 -6.73 -14.73
C THR A 147 19.99 -5.74 -13.58
N ARG A 148 20.23 -6.24 -12.36
CA ARG A 148 20.16 -5.47 -11.12
C ARG A 148 21.47 -4.70 -10.96
N CYS A 149 21.51 -3.41 -11.29
CA CYS A 149 22.70 -2.59 -11.09
C CYS A 149 22.88 -2.27 -9.58
N ASP A 150 24.03 -2.62 -9.01
CA ASP A 150 24.36 -2.45 -7.59
C ASP A 150 24.68 -0.98 -7.26
N GLN A 151 24.11 -0.49 -6.17
CA GLN A 151 23.91 0.93 -5.86
C GLN A 151 25.04 1.51 -4.99
N ARG A 152 26.30 1.11 -5.22
CA ARG A 152 27.46 1.73 -4.56
C ARG A 152 28.10 2.73 -5.51
N HIS A 153 27.63 3.97 -5.48
CA HIS A 153 28.37 5.24 -5.67
C HIS A 153 27.38 6.32 -6.15
N ARG A 154 26.69 6.92 -5.18
CA ARG A 154 25.74 8.01 -5.36
C ARG A 154 26.50 9.34 -5.43
N ALA A 155 27.18 9.65 -6.54
CA ALA A 155 27.58 11.02 -6.91
C ALA A 155 28.38 11.04 -8.23
N GLN A 156 27.70 10.98 -9.37
CA GLN A 156 28.11 11.66 -10.61
C GLN A 156 26.99 11.51 -11.64
N ILE A 157 25.97 12.37 -11.51
CA ILE A 157 25.02 12.64 -12.60
C ILE A 157 25.68 13.76 -13.41
N LEU A 158 26.27 13.40 -14.56
CA LEU A 158 26.56 14.19 -15.76
C LEU A 158 27.83 13.68 -16.46
N SER A 159 27.68 12.60 -17.23
CA SER A 159 28.36 12.45 -18.52
C SER A 159 27.62 11.39 -19.35
N PRO A 160 27.34 11.64 -20.63
CA PRO A 160 27.01 10.57 -21.56
C PRO A 160 28.29 9.76 -21.82
N GLU A 161 28.13 8.55 -22.35
CA GLU A 161 29.16 7.57 -22.73
C GLU A 161 29.14 6.32 -21.82
N CYS A 162 28.31 5.36 -22.19
CA CYS A 162 28.65 3.96 -22.01
C CYS A 162 28.32 3.22 -23.30
N LYS A 163 29.37 2.72 -23.97
CA LYS A 163 29.35 1.81 -25.11
C LYS A 163 28.98 0.40 -24.67
#